data_AF-A0A3D5H5Q1-F1
#
_entry.id   AF-A0A3D5H5Q1-F1
#
_cell.length_a   1.000
_cell.length_b   1.000
_cell.length_c   1.000
_cell.angle_alpha   90.00
_cell.angle_beta   90.00
_cell.angle_gamma   90.00
#
_symmetry.space_group_name_H-M   'P 1'
#
loop_
_entity.id
_entity.type
_entity.pdbx_description
1 polymer ?
#
loop_
_entity_poly.entity_id
_entity_poly.type
_entity_poly.pdbx_seq_one_letter_code
_entity_poly.pdbx_strand_id
1 'polypeptide(L)'
;MKRFLPSSFYNPVTLAGIAIAVVSLGLIFFLILLETMSGSPKPYMGIIAFVILPAIMIIGLLVSLVGVVREHRRARAGKPHGLHLPQIDMNNPRHRRAFVVFSAGTILLLLFSAFGSFKAYEHTDSDQFCGETCHQVMEPEYTAYQYSPHARVGCVKCHIGPGADWFVRSKISGSYQLYAVTFNKYPRPIPTPIENLRPAQETCEQCHWPKHFFSEKQHTNTYYVSDEQNTKWTLNLLMKIGGGNIEAGPTSGIHWHMNIAHEVTYAALDVQRQVIPWIRSKTPDGKVTIYRSTEMSVSEDSLKKAFTRRMDCLDCHNRPSHIYHPPARSVNHVMSLGWIDPRLPNVKSIAVRA
;
A
#
# COMPACT_ATOMS: atom_id res chain seq x y z
N MET A 1 50.60 -18.87 13.96
CA MET A 1 49.82 -18.44 12.77
C MET A 1 50.38 -17.14 12.24
N LYS A 2 50.80 -17.08 10.97
CA LYS A 2 51.17 -15.82 10.31
C LYS A 2 49.92 -14.92 10.27
N ARG A 3 50.02 -13.70 10.80
CA ARG A 3 48.93 -12.71 10.73
C ARG A 3 48.86 -12.23 9.27
N PHE A 4 47.76 -12.54 8.59
CA PHE A 4 47.54 -12.12 7.20
C PHE A 4 47.09 -10.66 7.08
N LEU A 5 46.57 -10.07 8.16
CA LEU A 5 46.10 -8.68 8.22
C LEU A 5 46.91 -7.88 9.25
N PRO A 6 46.89 -6.54 9.17
CA PRO A 6 47.50 -5.67 10.18
C PRO A 6 46.94 -5.96 11.58
N SER A 7 47.75 -5.73 12.62
CA SER A 7 47.36 -5.98 14.02
C SER A 7 46.10 -5.22 14.46
N SER A 8 45.80 -4.10 13.81
CA SER A 8 44.59 -3.29 14.04
C SER A 8 43.28 -3.98 13.66
N PHE A 9 43.29 -5.01 12.81
CA PHE A 9 42.08 -5.77 12.43
C PHE A 9 41.66 -6.80 13.49
N TYR A 10 42.58 -7.18 14.38
CA TYR A 10 42.37 -8.22 15.39
C TYR A 10 41.80 -7.63 16.68
N ASN A 11 40.62 -7.01 16.59
CA ASN A 11 39.89 -6.51 17.74
C ASN A 11 38.40 -6.92 17.66
N PRO A 12 37.70 -7.10 18.80
CA PRO A 12 36.32 -7.57 18.83
C PRO A 12 35.33 -6.69 18.04
N VAL A 13 35.55 -5.38 18.01
CA VAL A 13 34.67 -4.44 17.28
C VAL A 13 34.79 -4.66 15.78
N THR A 14 36.02 -4.80 15.28
CA THR A 14 36.26 -5.12 13.87
C THR A 14 35.70 -6.49 13.49
N LEU A 15 35.91 -7.51 14.33
CA LEU A 15 35.37 -8.86 14.07
C LEU A 15 33.85 -8.90 14.09
N ALA A 16 33.20 -8.19 15.02
CA ALA A 16 31.75 -8.07 15.07
C ALA A 16 31.20 -7.38 13.80
N GLY A 17 31.85 -6.30 13.35
CA GLY A 17 31.47 -5.61 12.12
C GLY A 17 31.62 -6.50 10.87
N ILE A 18 32.72 -7.25 10.77
CA ILE A 18 32.93 -8.24 9.69
C ILE A 18 31.87 -9.33 9.75
N ALA A 19 31.56 -9.87 10.94
CA ALA A 19 30.54 -10.91 11.10
C ALA A 19 29.16 -10.42 10.63
N ILE A 20 28.76 -9.20 11.02
CA ILE A 20 27.50 -8.58 10.56
C ILE A 20 27.48 -8.47 9.03
N ALA A 21 28.57 -8.00 8.41
CA ALA A 21 28.66 -7.84 6.97
C ALA A 21 28.58 -9.18 6.23
N VAL A 22 29.31 -10.20 6.69
CA VAL A 22 29.32 -11.54 6.09
C VAL A 22 27.97 -12.23 6.24
N VAL A 23 27.35 -12.15 7.42
CA VAL A 23 26.00 -12.70 7.65
C VAL A 23 24.98 -12.01 6.76
N SER A 24 25.01 -10.68 6.67
CA SER A 24 24.11 -9.92 5.80
C SER A 24 24.28 -10.32 4.34
N LEU A 25 25.53 -10.47 3.88
CA LEU A 25 25.82 -10.93 2.52
C LEU A 25 25.30 -12.35 2.26
N GLY A 26 25.50 -13.27 3.20
CA GLY A 26 24.96 -14.63 3.13
C GLY A 26 23.43 -14.65 3.05
N LEU A 27 22.75 -13.81 3.84
CA LEU A 27 21.30 -13.66 3.80
C LEU A 27 20.82 -13.07 2.46
N ILE A 28 21.54 -12.12 1.86
CA ILE A 28 21.23 -11.59 0.53
C ILE A 28 21.25 -12.73 -0.50
N PHE A 29 22.33 -13.51 -0.54
CA PHE A 29 22.43 -14.66 -1.45
C PHE A 29 21.33 -15.69 -1.22
N PHE A 30 20.99 -15.97 0.04
CA PHE A 30 19.92 -16.89 0.38
C PHE A 30 18.56 -16.40 -0.11
N LEU A 31 18.22 -15.12 0.09
CA LEU A 31 16.96 -14.54 -0.38
C LEU A 31 16.88 -14.52 -1.91
N ILE A 32 17.97 -14.19 -2.60
CA ILE A 32 18.04 -14.25 -4.07
C ILE A 32 17.80 -15.68 -4.55
N LEU A 33 18.42 -16.68 -3.90
CA LEU A 33 18.19 -18.09 -4.24
C LEU A 33 16.72 -18.46 -4.04
N LEU A 34 16.10 -18.09 -2.92
CA LEU A 34 14.67 -18.33 -2.69
C LEU A 34 13.79 -17.67 -3.75
N GLU A 35 14.11 -16.43 -4.14
CA GLU A 35 13.36 -15.72 -5.19
C GLU A 35 13.44 -16.45 -6.52
N THR A 36 14.62 -16.92 -6.93
CA THR A 36 14.80 -17.70 -8.17
C THR A 36 14.09 -19.06 -8.15
N MET A 37 13.94 -19.66 -6.97
CA MET A 37 13.20 -20.91 -6.79
C MET A 37 11.68 -20.67 -6.69
N SER A 38 11.25 -19.48 -6.30
CA SER A 38 9.84 -19.13 -6.19
C SER A 38 9.28 -18.80 -7.58
N GLY A 39 8.28 -19.56 -8.04
CA GLY A 39 7.65 -19.34 -9.36
C GLY A 39 6.79 -18.07 -9.45
N SER A 40 6.87 -17.14 -8.49
CA SER A 40 6.04 -15.93 -8.46
C SER A 40 6.79 -14.75 -7.82
N PRO A 41 6.95 -13.63 -8.53
CA PRO A 41 7.66 -12.46 -8.02
C PRO A 41 6.93 -11.85 -6.82
N LYS A 42 7.66 -11.65 -5.73
CA LYS A 42 7.15 -11.06 -4.48
C LYS A 42 7.54 -9.58 -4.43
N PRO A 43 6.59 -8.64 -4.32
CA PRO A 43 6.82 -7.21 -4.60
C PRO A 43 7.84 -6.49 -3.70
N TYR A 44 8.25 -7.08 -2.57
CA TYR A 44 9.18 -6.46 -1.61
C TYR A 44 10.39 -7.31 -1.25
N MET A 45 10.53 -8.49 -1.86
CA MET A 45 11.73 -9.32 -1.70
C MET A 45 12.97 -8.55 -2.15
N GLY A 46 12.89 -7.88 -3.29
CA GLY A 46 13.96 -7.01 -3.78
C GLY A 46 14.30 -5.86 -2.82
N ILE A 47 13.34 -5.32 -2.06
CA ILE A 47 13.63 -4.24 -1.10
C ILE A 47 14.42 -4.80 0.09
N ILE A 48 14.04 -5.97 0.61
CA ILE A 48 14.78 -6.59 1.71
C ILE A 48 16.19 -6.97 1.25
N ALA A 49 16.31 -7.63 0.09
CA ALA A 49 17.57 -8.14 -0.43
C ALA A 49 18.51 -7.04 -0.96
N PHE A 50 18.00 -5.96 -1.56
CA PHE A 50 18.81 -4.94 -2.23
C PHE A 50 18.83 -3.57 -1.52
N VAL A 51 18.01 -3.35 -0.48
CA VAL A 51 18.02 -2.09 0.30
C VAL A 51 18.35 -2.35 1.76
N ILE A 52 17.54 -3.16 2.46
CA ILE A 52 17.66 -3.33 3.92
C ILE A 52 18.94 -4.10 4.28
N LEU A 53 19.13 -5.30 3.72
CA LEU A 53 20.31 -6.11 4.04
C LEU A 53 21.63 -5.44 3.61
N PRO A 54 21.73 -4.77 2.45
CA PRO A 54 22.90 -3.98 2.10
C PRO A 54 23.17 -2.81 3.05
N ALA A 55 22.14 -2.13 3.55
CA ALA A 55 22.32 -1.09 4.57
C ALA A 55 22.91 -1.68 5.86
N ILE A 56 22.41 -2.82 6.33
CA ILE A 56 22.97 -3.54 7.50
C ILE A 56 24.41 -3.98 7.23
N MET A 57 24.71 -4.47 6.02
CA MET A 57 26.06 -4.83 5.61
C MET A 57 27.00 -3.62 5.67
N ILE A 58 26.58 -2.46 5.14
CA ILE A 58 27.35 -1.20 5.19
C ILE A 58 27.59 -0.78 6.63
N ILE A 59 26.57 -0.84 7.49
CA ILE A 59 26.72 -0.55 8.94
C ILE A 59 27.76 -1.49 9.56
N GLY A 60 27.72 -2.79 9.23
CA GLY A 60 28.73 -3.76 9.67
C GLY A 60 30.15 -3.39 9.22
N LEU A 61 30.30 -2.95 7.96
CA LEU A 61 31.59 -2.46 7.43
C LEU A 61 32.05 -1.17 8.10
N LEU A 62 31.14 -0.24 8.42
CA LEU A 62 31.45 0.99 9.16
C LEU A 62 31.87 0.68 10.59
N VAL A 63 31.18 -0.23 11.28
CA VAL A 63 31.59 -0.73 12.62
C VAL A 63 32.98 -1.37 12.52
N SER A 64 33.23 -2.12 11.46
CA SER A 64 34.54 -2.72 11.20
C SER A 64 35.65 -1.67 11.07
N LEU A 65 35.40 -0.64 10.26
CA LEU A 65 36.30 0.49 10.06
C LEU A 65 36.54 1.29 11.35
N VAL A 66 35.49 1.57 12.12
CA VAL A 66 35.59 2.25 13.43
C VAL A 66 36.46 1.42 14.38
N GLY A 67 36.30 0.10 14.40
CA GLY A 67 37.17 -0.79 15.17
C GLY A 67 38.64 -0.67 14.77
N VAL A 68 38.94 -0.67 13.46
CA VAL A 68 40.31 -0.54 12.94
C VAL A 68 40.90 0.82 13.28
N VAL A 69 40.16 1.92 13.06
CA VAL A 69 40.62 3.29 13.34
C VAL A 69 40.87 3.48 14.84
N ARG A 70 39.97 2.98 15.68
CA ARG A 70 40.12 3.03 17.14
C ARG A 70 41.38 2.29 17.59
N GLU A 71 41.61 1.08 17.08
CA GLU A 71 42.77 0.28 17.47
C GLU A 71 44.07 0.89 16.94
N HIS A 72 44.06 1.45 15.73
CA HIS A 72 45.20 2.16 15.17
C HIS A 72 45.54 3.45 15.95
N ARG A 73 44.54 4.21 16.41
CA ARG A 73 44.75 5.36 17.30
C ARG A 73 45.32 4.94 18.67
N ARG A 74 44.86 3.82 19.22
CA ARG A 74 45.41 3.26 20.48
C ARG A 74 46.87 2.83 20.33
N ALA A 75 47.20 2.15 19.23
CA ALA A 75 48.57 1.75 18.92
C ALA A 75 49.51 2.95 18.78
N ARG A 76 49.09 4.02 18.08
CA ARG A 76 49.86 5.28 17.98
C ARG A 76 50.02 6.01 19.31
N ALA A 77 49.05 5.88 20.22
CA ALA A 77 49.10 6.46 21.56
C ALA A 77 49.90 5.61 22.57
N GLY A 78 50.63 4.58 22.11
CA GLY A 78 51.45 3.72 22.98
C GLY A 78 50.65 2.83 23.93
N LYS A 79 49.32 2.72 23.76
CA LYS A 79 48.50 1.85 24.60
C LYS A 79 48.73 0.39 24.17
N PRO A 80 48.94 -0.55 25.12
CA PRO A 80 49.10 -1.96 24.78
C PRO A 80 47.88 -2.48 24.01
N HIS A 81 48.11 -3.32 23.00
CA HIS A 81 47.06 -4.06 22.27
C HIS A 81 46.24 -4.88 23.27
N GLY A 82 45.11 -4.31 23.70
CA GLY A 82 44.51 -4.67 24.98
C GLY A 82 43.45 -5.77 24.96
N LEU A 83 43.31 -6.55 23.90
CA LEU A 83 42.33 -7.64 23.87
C LEU A 83 42.97 -8.90 23.28
N HIS A 84 43.37 -9.83 24.15
CA HIS A 84 43.65 -11.20 23.76
C HIS A 84 42.36 -11.80 23.19
N LEU A 85 42.29 -11.95 21.87
CA LEU A 85 41.23 -12.74 21.26
C LEU A 85 41.26 -14.16 21.86
N PRO A 86 40.10 -14.79 22.05
CA PRO A 86 40.05 -16.18 22.52
C PRO A 86 40.87 -17.07 21.59
N GLN A 87 41.78 -17.87 22.17
CA GLN A 87 42.60 -18.80 21.40
C GLN A 87 41.78 -20.05 21.04
N ILE A 88 41.22 -20.07 19.84
CA ILE A 88 40.50 -21.23 19.30
C ILE A 88 41.52 -22.22 18.74
N ASP A 89 41.92 -23.19 19.57
CA ASP A 89 42.72 -24.33 19.13
C ASP A 89 41.84 -25.44 18.53
N MET A 90 41.89 -25.63 17.21
CA MET A 90 41.11 -26.66 16.51
C MET A 90 41.62 -28.10 16.74
N ASN A 91 42.84 -28.26 17.28
CA ASN A 91 43.34 -29.56 17.68
C ASN A 91 42.74 -30.02 19.02
N ASN A 92 42.19 -29.08 19.81
CA ASN A 92 41.46 -29.41 21.02
C ASN A 92 40.03 -29.89 20.68
N PRO A 93 39.64 -31.12 21.06
CA PRO A 93 38.33 -31.67 20.74
C PRO A 93 37.16 -30.88 21.35
N ARG A 94 37.37 -30.18 22.48
CA ARG A 94 36.34 -29.34 23.11
C ARG A 94 36.08 -28.07 22.29
N HIS A 95 37.14 -27.40 21.84
CA HIS A 95 37.03 -26.23 20.98
C HIS A 95 36.44 -26.59 19.62
N ARG A 96 36.85 -27.72 19.02
CA ARG A 96 36.28 -28.22 17.77
C ARG A 96 34.77 -28.49 17.90
N ARG A 97 34.35 -29.16 18.97
CA ARG A 97 32.92 -29.42 19.22
C ARG A 97 32.16 -28.12 19.46
N ALA A 98 32.69 -27.21 20.28
CA ALA A 98 32.07 -25.92 20.56
C ALA A 98 31.92 -25.07 19.28
N PHE A 99 32.95 -25.04 18.43
CA PHE A 99 32.91 -24.36 17.13
C PHE A 99 31.84 -24.96 16.22
N VAL A 100 31.81 -26.28 16.05
CA VAL A 100 30.79 -26.95 15.20
C VAL A 100 29.37 -26.67 15.71
N VAL A 101 29.13 -26.82 17.02
CA VAL A 101 27.81 -26.59 17.61
C VAL A 101 27.39 -25.12 17.50
N PHE A 102 28.30 -24.17 17.80
CA PHE A 102 28.01 -22.75 17.72
C PHE A 102 27.75 -22.30 16.28
N SER A 103 28.60 -22.72 15.33
CA SER A 103 28.43 -22.41 13.91
C SER A 103 27.16 -23.03 13.34
N ALA A 104 26.90 -24.32 13.61
CA ALA A 104 25.67 -24.97 13.16
C ALA A 104 24.43 -24.32 13.77
N GLY A 105 24.45 -24.03 15.08
CA GLY A 105 23.36 -23.36 15.77
C GLY A 105 23.09 -21.95 15.22
N THR A 106 24.14 -21.20 14.91
CA THR A 106 24.02 -19.86 14.31
C THR A 106 23.47 -19.94 12.89
N ILE A 107 23.94 -20.87 12.07
CA ILE A 107 23.41 -21.08 10.71
C ILE A 107 21.93 -21.44 10.78
N LEU A 108 21.55 -22.40 11.63
CA LEU A 108 20.14 -22.78 11.79
C LEU A 108 19.29 -21.62 12.28
N LEU A 109 19.76 -20.88 13.29
CA LEU A 109 19.06 -19.69 13.80
C LEU A 109 18.85 -18.67 12.68
N LEU A 110 19.89 -18.34 11.92
CA LEU A 110 19.80 -17.39 10.80
C LEU A 110 18.83 -17.87 9.72
N LEU A 111 18.87 -19.15 9.35
CA LEU A 111 17.95 -19.74 8.36
C LEU A 111 16.50 -19.67 8.86
N PHE A 112 16.22 -20.10 10.09
CA PHE A 112 14.88 -20.04 10.67
C PHE A 112 14.39 -18.60 10.87
N SER A 113 15.27 -17.68 11.28
CA SER A 113 14.92 -16.27 11.40
C SER A 113 14.62 -15.64 10.04
N ALA A 114 15.42 -15.93 9.01
CA ALA A 114 15.18 -15.42 7.65
C ALA A 114 13.88 -15.98 7.07
N PHE A 115 13.67 -17.29 7.17
CA PHE A 115 12.45 -17.95 6.71
C PHE A 115 11.22 -17.46 7.48
N GLY A 116 11.30 -17.41 8.80
CA GLY A 116 10.20 -16.94 9.66
C GLY A 116 9.84 -15.48 9.38
N SER A 117 10.84 -14.61 9.24
CA SER A 117 10.63 -13.20 8.89
C SER A 117 9.98 -13.06 7.51
N PHE A 118 10.41 -13.87 6.53
CA PHE A 118 9.81 -13.89 5.20
C PHE A 118 8.34 -14.33 5.25
N LYS A 119 8.01 -15.43 5.94
CA LYS A 119 6.63 -15.90 6.07
C LYS A 119 5.75 -14.91 6.85
N ALA A 120 6.27 -14.31 7.92
CA ALA A 120 5.57 -13.27 8.65
C ALA A 120 5.27 -12.07 7.75
N TYR A 121 6.25 -11.65 6.96
CA TYR A 121 6.09 -10.58 5.99
C TYR A 121 5.02 -10.91 4.94
N GLU A 122 5.09 -12.08 4.28
CA GLU A 122 4.07 -12.53 3.31
C GLU A 122 2.66 -12.53 3.92
N HIS A 123 2.56 -12.98 5.16
CA HIS A 123 1.29 -12.99 5.87
C HIS A 123 0.76 -11.57 6.09
N THR A 124 1.60 -10.62 6.56
CA THR A 124 1.18 -9.24 6.80
C THR A 124 0.80 -8.45 5.54
N ASP A 125 1.08 -8.99 4.35
CA ASP A 125 0.72 -8.42 3.05
C ASP A 125 -0.43 -9.20 2.36
N SER A 126 -1.03 -10.17 3.06
CA SER A 126 -2.14 -10.97 2.55
C SER A 126 -3.50 -10.32 2.79
N ASP A 127 -4.46 -10.61 1.93
CA ASP A 127 -5.85 -10.17 2.09
C ASP A 127 -6.46 -10.69 3.39
N GLN A 128 -6.07 -11.91 3.78
CA GLN A 128 -6.47 -12.51 5.05
C GLN A 128 -6.01 -11.67 6.24
N PHE A 129 -4.76 -11.23 6.24
CA PHE A 129 -4.26 -10.38 7.32
C PHE A 129 -4.99 -9.03 7.35
N CYS A 130 -5.13 -8.38 6.19
CA CYS A 130 -5.78 -7.07 6.08
C CYS A 130 -7.28 -7.11 6.44
N GLY A 131 -8.00 -8.18 6.09
CA GLY A 131 -9.45 -8.27 6.21
C GLY A 131 -9.97 -9.07 7.39
N GLU A 132 -9.27 -10.13 7.79
CA GLU A 132 -9.76 -11.10 8.79
C GLU A 132 -9.10 -10.94 10.16
N THR A 133 -7.85 -10.44 10.24
CA THR A 133 -7.15 -10.36 11.53
C THR A 133 -7.81 -9.37 12.48
N CYS A 134 -8.17 -8.19 11.97
CA CYS A 134 -8.90 -7.16 12.71
C CYS A 134 -10.40 -7.18 12.35
N HIS A 135 -11.00 -8.38 12.34
CA HIS A 135 -12.33 -8.63 11.78
C HIS A 135 -13.39 -7.61 12.22
N GLN A 136 -13.50 -7.27 13.51
CA GLN A 136 -14.54 -6.35 13.99
C GLN A 136 -14.54 -4.96 13.34
N VAL A 137 -13.38 -4.47 12.89
CA VAL A 137 -13.25 -3.15 12.27
C VAL A 137 -13.23 -3.27 10.75
N MET A 138 -12.66 -4.36 10.23
CA MET A 138 -12.45 -4.57 8.80
C MET A 138 -13.56 -5.37 8.11
N GLU A 139 -14.45 -6.04 8.83
CA GLU A 139 -15.53 -6.87 8.27
C GLU A 139 -16.34 -6.16 7.19
N PRO A 140 -16.81 -4.90 7.35
CA PRO A 140 -17.61 -4.24 6.32
C PRO A 140 -16.80 -4.02 5.02
N GLU A 141 -15.54 -3.58 5.17
CA GLU A 141 -14.66 -3.30 4.03
C GLU A 141 -14.22 -4.59 3.32
N TYR A 142 -13.89 -5.63 4.09
CA TYR A 142 -13.50 -6.94 3.57
C TYR A 142 -14.68 -7.63 2.86
N THR A 143 -15.88 -7.58 3.45
CA THR A 143 -17.09 -8.10 2.82
C THR A 143 -17.36 -7.39 1.50
N ALA A 144 -17.33 -6.06 1.48
CA ALA A 144 -17.54 -5.30 0.26
C ALA A 144 -16.48 -5.61 -0.82
N TYR A 145 -15.22 -5.82 -0.42
CA TYR A 145 -14.12 -6.24 -1.29
C TYR A 145 -14.42 -7.57 -1.99
N GLN A 146 -14.86 -8.59 -1.25
CA GLN A 146 -15.15 -9.94 -1.77
C GLN A 146 -16.21 -9.96 -2.87
N TYR A 147 -17.15 -9.00 -2.85
CA TYR A 147 -18.22 -8.88 -3.85
C TYR A 147 -17.96 -7.78 -4.90
N SER A 148 -16.74 -7.25 -4.96
CA SER A 148 -16.38 -6.18 -5.89
C SER A 148 -15.74 -6.71 -7.19
N PRO A 149 -15.67 -5.88 -8.26
CA PRO A 149 -14.88 -6.22 -9.46
C PRO A 149 -13.39 -6.47 -9.18
N HIS A 150 -12.90 -6.09 -8.01
CA HIS A 150 -11.51 -6.23 -7.59
C HIS A 150 -11.29 -7.33 -6.55
N ALA A 151 -12.26 -8.23 -6.30
CA ALA A 151 -12.16 -9.31 -5.30
C ALA A 151 -10.96 -10.27 -5.48
N ARG A 152 -10.26 -10.20 -6.61
CA ARG A 152 -9.06 -10.97 -6.92
C ARG A 152 -7.78 -10.11 -7.02
N VAL A 153 -7.86 -8.85 -6.64
CA VAL A 153 -6.75 -7.89 -6.62
C VAL A 153 -6.40 -7.64 -5.17
N GLY A 154 -5.29 -8.24 -4.71
CA GLY A 154 -4.96 -8.21 -3.28
C GLY A 154 -4.82 -6.79 -2.71
N CYS A 155 -5.19 -6.61 -1.44
CA CYS A 155 -5.33 -5.31 -0.77
C CYS A 155 -4.09 -4.43 -0.95
N VAL A 156 -2.90 -5.04 -0.86
CA VAL A 156 -1.60 -4.36 -0.95
C VAL A 156 -1.31 -3.74 -2.32
N LYS A 157 -1.97 -4.20 -3.39
CA LYS A 157 -1.83 -3.61 -4.74
C LYS A 157 -2.40 -2.19 -4.80
N CYS A 158 -3.40 -1.89 -3.97
CA CYS A 158 -4.00 -0.56 -3.86
C CYS A 158 -3.47 0.21 -2.65
N HIS A 159 -3.40 -0.42 -1.46
CA HIS A 159 -3.15 0.27 -0.19
C HIS A 159 -1.68 0.41 0.22
N ILE A 160 -0.78 -0.44 -0.29
CA ILE A 160 0.66 -0.34 0.03
C ILE A 160 1.41 0.15 -1.19
N GLY A 161 1.33 -0.55 -2.32
CA GLY A 161 2.05 -0.19 -3.54
C GLY A 161 3.54 -0.55 -3.55
N PRO A 162 4.15 -0.76 -4.73
CA PRO A 162 5.55 -1.16 -4.83
C PRO A 162 6.50 -0.05 -4.35
N GLY A 163 7.71 -0.45 -3.97
CA GLY A 163 8.81 0.48 -3.62
C GLY A 163 9.06 0.60 -2.12
N ALA A 164 10.29 0.99 -1.77
CA ALA A 164 10.77 1.02 -0.39
C ALA A 164 10.09 2.09 0.48
N ASP A 165 9.80 3.27 -0.09
CA ASP A 165 9.13 4.37 0.63
C ASP A 165 7.72 3.94 1.06
N TRP A 166 6.92 3.44 0.12
CA TRP A 166 5.58 2.92 0.37
C TRP A 166 5.55 1.72 1.32
N PHE A 167 6.54 0.82 1.20
CA PHE A 167 6.73 -0.27 2.16
C PHE A 167 6.89 0.27 3.58
N VAL A 168 7.82 1.18 3.82
CA VAL A 168 8.07 1.74 5.17
C VAL A 168 6.85 2.51 5.69
N ARG A 169 6.25 3.38 4.86
CA ARG A 169 5.05 4.14 5.21
C ARG A 169 3.90 3.25 5.64
N SER A 170 3.65 2.17 4.90
CA SER A 170 2.57 1.24 5.23
C SER A 170 2.80 0.52 6.55
N LYS A 171 4.03 0.12 6.88
CA LYS A 171 4.33 -0.57 8.14
C LYS A 171 4.26 0.39 9.34
N ILE A 172 4.67 1.64 9.18
CA ILE A 172 4.50 2.68 10.21
C ILE A 172 3.00 2.97 10.43
N SER A 173 2.25 3.20 9.34
CA SER A 173 0.81 3.45 9.41
C SER A 173 0.05 2.25 9.99
N GLY A 174 0.39 1.03 9.57
CA GLY A 174 -0.19 -0.22 10.09
C GLY A 174 0.12 -0.44 11.56
N SER A 175 1.32 -0.06 12.03
CA SER A 175 1.66 -0.12 13.47
C SER A 175 0.78 0.83 14.29
N TYR A 176 0.50 2.02 13.77
CA TYR A 176 -0.44 2.96 14.39
C TYR A 176 -1.88 2.43 14.36
N GLN A 177 -2.32 1.81 13.26
CA GLN A 177 -3.63 1.18 13.17
C GLN A 177 -3.79 0.05 14.18
N LEU A 178 -2.78 -0.81 14.33
CA LEU A 178 -2.77 -1.87 15.34
C LEU A 178 -2.89 -1.29 16.75
N TYR A 179 -2.12 -0.23 17.05
CA TYR A 179 -2.26 0.51 18.30
C TYR A 179 -3.67 1.08 18.48
N ALA A 180 -4.22 1.76 17.47
CA ALA A 180 -5.54 2.37 17.53
C ALA A 180 -6.64 1.34 17.78
N VAL A 181 -6.60 0.20 17.10
CA VAL A 181 -7.55 -0.90 17.30
C VAL A 181 -7.38 -1.52 18.70
N THR A 182 -6.15 -1.82 19.11
CA THR A 182 -5.84 -2.45 20.42
C THR A 182 -6.33 -1.60 21.59
N PHE A 183 -6.17 -0.28 21.50
CA PHE A 183 -6.57 0.65 22.56
C PHE A 183 -7.93 1.30 22.33
N ASN A 184 -8.69 0.86 21.31
CA ASN A 184 -9.99 1.41 20.96
C ASN A 184 -9.98 2.94 20.70
N LYS A 185 -8.92 3.45 20.07
CA LYS A 185 -8.67 4.86 19.76
C LYS A 185 -8.91 5.18 18.30
N TYR A 186 -10.14 4.99 17.84
CA TYR A 186 -10.53 5.31 16.46
C TYR A 186 -11.98 5.84 16.39
N PRO A 187 -12.28 6.74 15.44
CA PRO A 187 -13.63 7.27 15.24
C PRO A 187 -14.59 6.21 14.71
N ARG A 188 -15.88 6.36 15.02
CA ARG A 188 -16.97 5.55 14.48
C ARG A 188 -18.07 6.49 13.96
N PRO A 189 -18.41 6.46 12.66
CA PRO A 189 -17.79 5.64 11.60
C PRO A 189 -16.35 6.08 11.26
N ILE A 190 -15.61 5.21 10.59
CA ILE A 190 -14.28 5.56 10.04
C ILE A 190 -14.47 6.64 8.96
N PRO A 191 -13.80 7.79 9.05
CA PRO A 191 -14.02 8.90 8.14
C PRO A 191 -13.48 8.59 6.74
N THR A 192 -14.16 9.15 5.74
CA THR A 192 -13.67 9.22 4.36
C THR A 192 -13.61 10.67 3.90
N PRO A 193 -12.68 11.04 3.00
CA PRO A 193 -11.73 10.19 2.28
C PRO A 193 -10.54 9.71 3.13
N ILE A 194 -9.91 8.60 2.73
CA ILE A 194 -8.64 8.15 3.33
C ILE A 194 -7.52 9.07 2.81
N GLU A 195 -6.84 9.76 3.72
CA GLU A 195 -5.87 10.82 3.38
C GLU A 195 -4.57 10.31 2.77
N ASN A 196 -4.18 9.06 3.09
CA ASN A 196 -2.89 8.47 2.69
C ASN A 196 -3.00 7.49 1.52
N LEU A 197 -4.03 7.61 0.68
CA LEU A 197 -4.10 6.79 -0.53
C LEU A 197 -3.08 7.27 -1.57
N ARG A 198 -2.51 6.32 -2.31
CA ARG A 198 -1.56 6.59 -3.38
C ARG A 198 -2.26 7.30 -4.55
N PRO A 199 -1.52 8.08 -5.36
CA PRO A 199 -2.08 8.66 -6.58
C PRO A 199 -2.68 7.59 -7.50
N ALA A 200 -3.76 7.94 -8.21
CA ALA A 200 -4.43 7.03 -9.14
C ALA A 200 -3.47 6.51 -10.24
N GLN A 201 -2.49 7.32 -10.65
CA GLN A 201 -1.46 6.97 -11.64
C GLN A 201 -0.60 5.77 -11.22
N GLU A 202 -0.32 5.65 -9.93
CA GLU A 202 0.53 4.58 -9.41
C GLU A 202 -0.28 3.36 -8.90
N THR A 203 -1.61 3.44 -8.96
CA THR A 203 -2.54 2.40 -8.48
C THR A 203 -3.48 1.96 -9.58
N CYS A 204 -4.49 2.77 -9.89
CA CYS A 204 -5.52 2.51 -10.89
C CYS A 204 -4.91 2.31 -12.28
N GLU A 205 -4.02 3.22 -12.69
CA GLU A 205 -3.50 3.25 -14.07
C GLU A 205 -2.51 2.12 -14.40
N GLN A 206 -2.06 1.37 -13.38
CA GLN A 206 -1.25 0.16 -13.57
C GLN A 206 -2.05 -0.99 -14.22
N CYS A 207 -3.38 -0.92 -14.14
CA CYS A 207 -4.30 -1.89 -14.75
C CYS A 207 -5.32 -1.23 -15.70
N HIS A 208 -5.71 0.03 -15.44
CA HIS A 208 -6.69 0.77 -16.23
C HIS A 208 -6.00 1.82 -17.12
N TRP A 209 -5.88 1.54 -18.42
CA TRP A 209 -5.16 2.41 -19.34
C TRP A 209 -5.95 3.70 -19.66
N PRO A 210 -5.47 4.91 -19.28
CA PRO A 210 -6.25 6.14 -19.47
C PRO A 210 -6.46 6.56 -20.92
N LYS A 211 -5.57 6.12 -21.84
CA LYS A 211 -5.73 6.38 -23.27
C LYS A 211 -6.75 5.44 -23.92
N HIS A 212 -7.20 4.39 -23.26
CA HIS A 212 -8.23 3.54 -23.85
C HIS A 212 -9.56 4.30 -23.92
N PHE A 213 -10.17 4.36 -25.11
CA PHE A 213 -11.49 4.96 -25.28
C PHE A 213 -12.57 3.95 -24.92
N PHE A 214 -13.51 4.33 -24.05
CA PHE A 214 -14.64 3.48 -23.69
C PHE A 214 -15.90 3.95 -24.40
N SER A 215 -16.51 3.04 -25.17
CA SER A 215 -17.82 3.25 -25.79
C SER A 215 -18.91 3.50 -24.75
N GLU A 216 -20.03 4.03 -25.22
CA GLU A 216 -21.20 4.27 -24.38
C GLU A 216 -21.72 2.98 -23.77
N LYS A 217 -22.16 3.06 -22.51
CA LYS A 217 -22.74 1.92 -21.79
C LYS A 217 -24.17 2.20 -21.43
N GLN A 218 -25.07 1.29 -21.79
CA GLN A 218 -26.44 1.32 -21.32
C GLN A 218 -26.50 0.89 -19.85
N HIS A 219 -27.16 1.71 -19.03
CA HIS A 219 -27.49 1.42 -17.64
C HIS A 219 -29.00 1.35 -17.50
N THR A 220 -29.52 0.18 -17.13
CA THR A 220 -30.93 -0.02 -16.84
C THR A 220 -31.11 -0.19 -15.34
N ASN A 221 -31.80 0.76 -14.71
CA ASN A 221 -32.12 0.72 -13.29
C ASN A 221 -33.61 0.46 -13.12
N THR A 222 -33.96 -0.65 -12.48
CA THR A 222 -35.35 -0.96 -12.10
C THR A 222 -35.58 -0.48 -10.67
N TYR A 223 -36.72 0.17 -10.44
CA TYR A 223 -37.15 0.69 -9.16
C TYR A 223 -38.55 0.19 -8.84
N TYR A 224 -38.82 0.11 -7.54
CA TYR A 224 -40.14 -0.13 -6.99
C TYR A 224 -40.44 1.01 -6.03
N VAL A 225 -41.58 1.68 -6.22
CA VAL A 225 -42.07 2.72 -5.32
C VAL A 225 -42.48 2.07 -3.99
N SER A 226 -42.36 2.81 -2.89
CA SER A 226 -42.75 2.33 -1.56
C SER A 226 -44.26 2.49 -1.30
N ASP A 227 -45.08 2.12 -2.28
CA ASP A 227 -46.55 2.06 -2.19
C ASP A 227 -47.03 0.61 -1.98
N GLU A 228 -48.33 0.42 -1.76
CA GLU A 228 -48.90 -0.91 -1.50
C GLU A 228 -48.65 -1.89 -2.65
N GLN A 229 -48.73 -1.40 -3.89
CA GLN A 229 -48.57 -2.20 -5.11
C GLN A 229 -47.11 -2.39 -5.53
N ASN A 230 -46.16 -1.75 -4.86
CA ASN A 230 -44.76 -1.68 -5.23
C ASN A 230 -44.58 -1.26 -6.71
N THR A 231 -45.18 -0.14 -7.11
CA THR A 231 -45.26 0.29 -8.52
C THR A 231 -43.87 0.27 -9.18
N LYS A 232 -43.74 -0.53 -10.25
CA LYS A 232 -42.48 -0.72 -10.97
C LYS A 232 -42.21 0.47 -11.90
N TRP A 233 -41.02 1.03 -11.80
CA TRP A 233 -40.50 2.08 -12.68
C TRP A 233 -39.11 1.66 -13.21
N THR A 234 -38.79 1.98 -14.46
CA THR A 234 -37.47 1.65 -15.05
C THR A 234 -36.86 2.88 -15.68
N LEU A 235 -35.62 3.17 -15.34
CA LEU A 235 -34.81 4.22 -15.93
C LEU A 235 -33.73 3.60 -16.81
N ASN A 236 -33.77 3.92 -18.11
CA ASN A 236 -32.72 3.55 -19.06
C ASN A 236 -31.85 4.78 -19.35
N LEU A 237 -30.56 4.66 -19.09
CA LEU A 237 -29.56 5.71 -19.34
C LEU A 237 -28.53 5.19 -20.32
N LEU A 238 -28.13 6.02 -21.29
CA LEU A 238 -26.94 5.77 -22.09
C LEU A 238 -25.81 6.64 -21.53
N MET A 239 -24.88 6.02 -20.81
CA MET A 239 -23.74 6.70 -20.21
C MET A 239 -22.66 6.91 -21.27
N LYS A 240 -22.34 8.18 -21.55
CA LYS A 240 -21.21 8.55 -22.43
C LYS A 240 -19.91 8.51 -21.63
N ILE A 241 -19.30 7.32 -21.59
CA ILE A 241 -18.08 7.07 -20.82
C ILE A 241 -16.91 7.87 -21.40
N GLY A 242 -16.63 7.64 -22.69
CA GLY A 242 -15.61 8.36 -23.44
C GLY A 242 -14.18 8.04 -23.00
N GLY A 243 -13.25 8.94 -23.29
CA GLY A 243 -11.83 8.77 -22.97
C GLY A 243 -10.93 9.87 -23.52
N GLY A 244 -9.64 9.77 -23.22
CA GLY A 244 -8.63 10.79 -23.53
C GLY A 244 -7.91 10.65 -24.86
N ASN A 245 -8.23 9.64 -25.69
CA ASN A 245 -7.50 9.40 -26.93
C ASN A 245 -8.17 10.05 -28.14
N ILE A 246 -7.50 11.06 -28.69
CA ILE A 246 -7.93 11.81 -29.87
C ILE A 246 -7.92 10.97 -31.16
N GLU A 247 -7.12 9.91 -31.22
CA GLU A 247 -7.06 8.99 -32.37
C GLU A 247 -8.28 8.05 -32.41
N ALA A 248 -8.95 7.84 -31.28
CA ALA A 248 -10.08 6.92 -31.15
C ALA A 248 -11.46 7.61 -31.26
N GLY A 249 -11.50 8.95 -31.34
CA GLY A 249 -12.73 9.73 -31.47
C GLY A 249 -12.68 11.07 -30.72
N PRO A 250 -13.77 11.86 -30.75
CA PRO A 250 -13.85 13.11 -30.01
C PRO A 250 -13.64 12.88 -28.51
N THR A 251 -12.65 13.57 -27.91
CA THR A 251 -12.39 13.55 -26.46
C THR A 251 -13.56 14.18 -25.72
N SER A 252 -14.55 13.36 -25.38
CA SER A 252 -15.83 13.73 -24.80
C SER A 252 -16.25 12.69 -23.78
N GLY A 253 -17.30 12.96 -23.01
CA GLY A 253 -17.80 12.04 -21.97
C GLY A 253 -17.27 12.33 -20.56
N ILE A 254 -17.72 11.51 -19.61
CA ILE A 254 -17.47 11.73 -18.17
C ILE A 254 -15.99 11.52 -17.76
N HIS A 255 -15.21 10.76 -18.55
CA HIS A 255 -13.77 10.56 -18.32
C HIS A 255 -12.88 11.61 -18.99
N TRP A 256 -13.43 12.76 -19.38
CA TRP A 256 -12.63 13.83 -19.97
C TRP A 256 -11.45 14.28 -19.09
N HIS A 257 -11.58 14.22 -17.76
CA HIS A 257 -10.47 14.53 -16.83
C HIS A 257 -9.28 13.57 -16.95
N MET A 258 -9.49 12.36 -17.50
CA MET A 258 -8.44 11.37 -17.77
C MET A 258 -7.66 11.68 -19.06
N ASN A 259 -8.08 12.69 -19.83
CA ASN A 259 -7.29 13.14 -20.95
C ASN A 259 -5.95 13.67 -20.42
N ILE A 260 -4.89 12.91 -20.69
CA ILE A 260 -3.52 13.18 -20.22
C ILE A 260 -3.07 14.61 -20.56
N ALA A 261 -3.63 15.16 -21.64
CA ALA A 261 -3.31 16.48 -22.14
C ALA A 261 -4.14 17.61 -21.49
N HIS A 262 -5.16 17.30 -20.68
CA HIS A 262 -5.94 18.26 -19.90
C HIS A 262 -5.67 18.11 -18.40
N GLU A 263 -5.31 19.21 -17.75
CA GLU A 263 -5.10 19.25 -16.30
C GLU A 263 -6.30 19.94 -15.64
N VAL A 264 -7.08 19.18 -14.88
CA VAL A 264 -8.16 19.71 -14.05
C VAL A 264 -7.68 19.77 -12.61
N THR A 265 -7.69 20.96 -12.02
CA THR A 265 -7.37 21.20 -10.61
C THR A 265 -8.60 21.82 -9.94
N TYR A 266 -8.92 21.40 -8.74
CA TYR A 266 -10.01 21.98 -7.97
C TYR A 266 -9.55 22.35 -6.56
N ALA A 267 -10.24 23.32 -5.96
CA ALA A 267 -10.08 23.67 -4.57
C ALA A 267 -11.38 23.33 -3.82
N ALA A 268 -11.26 22.62 -2.70
CA ALA A 268 -12.40 22.26 -1.85
C ALA A 268 -12.31 22.95 -0.48
N LEU A 269 -13.46 23.38 0.03
CA LEU A 269 -13.58 24.04 1.34
C LEU A 269 -13.84 23.06 2.48
N ASP A 270 -14.26 21.84 2.16
CA ASP A 270 -14.59 20.78 3.12
C ASP A 270 -13.69 19.56 2.94
N VAL A 271 -13.60 18.75 4.01
CA VAL A 271 -12.78 17.53 4.03
C VAL A 271 -13.33 16.44 3.10
N GLN A 272 -14.65 16.39 2.88
CA GLN A 272 -15.27 15.41 1.98
C GLN A 272 -15.03 15.73 0.50
N ARG A 273 -14.56 16.95 0.20
CA ARG A 273 -14.28 17.46 -1.14
C ARG A 273 -15.55 17.59 -2.00
N GLN A 274 -16.64 18.04 -1.38
CA GLN A 274 -17.94 18.22 -2.04
C GLN A 274 -18.28 19.68 -2.33
N VAL A 275 -17.71 20.62 -1.57
CA VAL A 275 -17.88 22.06 -1.75
C VAL A 275 -16.71 22.59 -2.57
N ILE A 276 -16.91 22.62 -3.89
CA ILE A 276 -15.88 22.97 -4.87
C ILE A 276 -16.22 24.34 -5.52
N PRO A 277 -15.84 25.46 -4.89
CA PRO A 277 -16.15 26.79 -5.41
C PRO A 277 -15.26 27.23 -6.57
N TRP A 278 -14.18 26.49 -6.84
CA TRP A 278 -13.15 26.86 -7.82
C TRP A 278 -12.59 25.65 -8.54
N ILE A 279 -12.51 25.77 -9.88
CA ILE A 279 -11.92 24.78 -10.76
C ILE A 279 -11.02 25.50 -11.77
N ARG A 280 -9.84 24.96 -12.01
CA ARG A 280 -8.95 25.36 -13.09
C ARG A 280 -8.78 24.22 -14.07
N SER A 281 -9.09 24.49 -15.31
CA SER A 281 -8.83 23.60 -16.44
C SER A 281 -7.71 24.19 -17.29
N LYS A 282 -6.66 23.41 -17.52
CA LYS A 282 -5.58 23.75 -18.46
C LYS A 282 -5.59 22.75 -19.61
N THR A 283 -5.67 23.26 -20.83
CA THR A 283 -5.66 22.49 -22.07
C THR A 283 -4.22 22.22 -22.55
N PRO A 284 -4.02 21.34 -23.55
CA PRO A 284 -2.68 20.93 -24.00
C PRO A 284 -1.87 22.08 -24.61
N ASP A 285 -2.55 23.01 -25.29
CA ASP A 285 -2.01 24.25 -25.87
C ASP A 285 -1.68 25.31 -24.79
N GLY A 286 -1.88 24.98 -23.51
CA GLY A 286 -1.55 25.84 -22.38
C GLY A 286 -2.65 26.85 -22.00
N LYS A 287 -3.78 26.89 -22.72
CA LYS A 287 -4.89 27.78 -22.37
C LYS A 287 -5.48 27.36 -21.02
N VAL A 288 -5.60 28.34 -20.11
CA VAL A 288 -6.14 28.14 -18.77
C VAL A 288 -7.52 28.77 -18.70
N THR A 289 -8.50 28.00 -18.22
CA THR A 289 -9.84 28.50 -17.89
C THR A 289 -10.09 28.28 -16.42
N ILE A 290 -10.52 29.33 -15.73
CA ILE A 290 -10.87 29.30 -14.31
C ILE A 290 -12.38 29.44 -14.20
N TYR A 291 -13.00 28.49 -13.51
CA TYR A 291 -14.40 28.49 -13.16
C TYR A 291 -14.52 28.81 -11.67
N ARG A 292 -15.42 29.75 -11.34
CA ARG A 292 -15.77 30.12 -9.97
C ARG A 292 -17.27 29.90 -9.79
N SER A 293 -17.66 29.50 -8.58
CA SER A 293 -19.08 29.36 -8.23
C SER A 293 -19.80 30.70 -8.35
N THR A 294 -20.96 30.68 -9.00
CA THR A 294 -21.89 31.82 -9.05
C THR A 294 -22.84 31.85 -7.87
N GLU A 295 -22.95 30.73 -7.13
CA GLU A 295 -23.87 30.56 -6.01
C GLU A 295 -23.19 30.85 -4.66
N MET A 296 -21.85 30.75 -4.61
CA MET A 296 -21.07 30.93 -3.40
C MET A 296 -19.96 31.95 -3.63
N SER A 297 -20.04 33.10 -2.96
CA SER A 297 -18.94 34.06 -2.92
C SER A 297 -17.82 33.54 -2.01
N VAL A 298 -16.66 33.26 -2.59
CA VAL A 298 -15.48 32.80 -1.85
C VAL A 298 -14.36 33.83 -2.00
N SER A 299 -13.80 34.29 -0.88
CA SER A 299 -12.67 35.20 -0.89
C SER A 299 -11.40 34.50 -1.39
N GLU A 300 -10.50 35.26 -2.00
CA GLU A 300 -9.20 34.75 -2.45
C GLU A 300 -8.37 34.18 -1.29
N ASP A 301 -8.50 34.73 -0.09
CA ASP A 301 -7.81 34.20 1.10
C ASP A 301 -8.36 32.85 1.55
N SER A 302 -9.67 32.62 1.42
CA SER A 302 -10.26 31.30 1.66
C SER A 302 -9.79 30.28 0.63
N LEU A 303 -9.67 30.67 -0.65
CA LEU A 303 -9.13 29.79 -1.70
C LEU A 303 -7.65 29.43 -1.47
N LYS A 304 -6.83 30.36 -0.97
CA LYS A 304 -5.41 30.06 -0.64
C LYS A 304 -5.27 29.05 0.48
N LYS A 305 -6.22 29.01 1.42
CA LYS A 305 -6.26 28.04 2.53
C LYS A 305 -6.97 26.75 2.16
N ALA A 306 -7.72 26.74 1.06
CA ALA A 306 -8.49 25.60 0.61
C ALA A 306 -7.58 24.44 0.18
N PHE A 307 -8.06 23.22 0.39
CA PHE A 307 -7.36 22.03 -0.08
C PHE A 307 -7.43 21.99 -1.61
N THR A 308 -6.28 22.11 -2.26
CA THR A 308 -6.17 22.15 -3.72
C THR A 308 -5.50 20.88 -4.22
N ARG A 309 -6.11 20.21 -5.19
CA ARG A 309 -5.53 19.02 -5.83
C ARG A 309 -5.89 18.91 -7.30
N ARG A 310 -5.04 18.19 -8.03
CA ARG A 310 -5.38 17.71 -9.37
C ARG A 310 -6.45 16.62 -9.25
N MET A 311 -7.48 16.72 -10.08
CA MET A 311 -8.52 15.71 -10.17
C MET A 311 -7.94 14.39 -10.66
N ASP A 312 -8.28 13.30 -10.01
CA ASP A 312 -7.91 11.94 -10.38
C ASP A 312 -9.11 10.98 -10.30
N CYS A 313 -8.88 9.70 -10.60
CA CYS A 313 -9.93 8.69 -10.63
C CYS A 313 -10.68 8.55 -9.29
N LEU A 314 -10.02 8.76 -8.15
CA LEU A 314 -10.61 8.57 -6.82
C LEU A 314 -11.53 9.73 -6.41
N ASP A 315 -11.48 10.86 -7.12
CA ASP A 315 -12.44 11.95 -6.92
C ASP A 315 -13.86 11.57 -7.39
N CYS A 316 -13.96 10.70 -8.39
CA CYS A 316 -15.23 10.17 -8.89
C CYS A 316 -15.49 8.71 -8.45
N HIS A 317 -14.45 7.90 -8.30
CA HIS A 317 -14.50 6.49 -7.90
C HIS A 317 -13.93 6.29 -6.51
N ASN A 318 -14.45 7.00 -5.52
CA ASN A 318 -13.89 7.06 -4.16
C ASN A 318 -13.96 5.75 -3.34
N ARG A 319 -14.70 4.73 -3.81
CA ARG A 319 -14.75 3.36 -3.25
C ARG A 319 -14.90 2.31 -4.35
N PRO A 320 -13.85 2.03 -5.14
CA PRO A 320 -13.96 1.18 -6.33
C PRO A 320 -14.08 -0.31 -5.98
N SER A 321 -13.60 -0.70 -4.80
CA SER A 321 -13.62 -2.08 -4.32
C SER A 321 -14.46 -2.26 -3.05
N HIS A 322 -14.93 -1.17 -2.44
CA HIS A 322 -15.68 -1.19 -1.19
C HIS A 322 -17.08 -0.60 -1.40
N ILE A 323 -17.84 -1.27 -2.26
CA ILE A 323 -19.11 -0.75 -2.79
C ILE A 323 -20.23 -1.05 -1.79
N TYR A 324 -20.73 -0.01 -1.14
CA TYR A 324 -21.90 -0.10 -0.26
C TYR A 324 -23.16 0.32 -1.02
N HIS A 325 -24.15 -0.56 -1.07
CA HIS A 325 -25.44 -0.27 -1.69
C HIS A 325 -26.45 0.20 -0.65
N PRO A 326 -27.15 1.33 -0.88
CA PRO A 326 -28.25 1.73 -0.02
C PRO A 326 -29.33 0.63 0.01
N PRO A 327 -30.00 0.39 1.16
CA PRO A 327 -31.02 -0.66 1.29
C PRO A 327 -32.07 -0.61 0.17
N ALA A 328 -32.54 0.59 -0.18
CA ALA A 328 -33.50 0.79 -1.26
C ALA A 328 -33.01 0.25 -2.61
N ARG A 329 -31.72 0.38 -2.94
CA ARG A 329 -31.16 -0.13 -4.20
C ARG A 329 -31.05 -1.66 -4.15
N SER A 330 -30.56 -2.22 -3.04
CA SER A 330 -30.43 -3.66 -2.85
C SER A 330 -31.79 -4.37 -2.94
N VAL A 331 -32.82 -3.83 -2.26
CA VAL A 331 -34.20 -4.34 -2.31
C VAL A 331 -34.76 -4.27 -3.74
N ASN A 332 -34.55 -3.18 -4.47
CA ASN A 332 -34.98 -3.09 -5.87
C ASN A 332 -34.34 -4.17 -6.74
N HIS A 333 -33.06 -4.44 -6.53
CA HIS A 333 -32.33 -5.46 -7.28
C HIS A 333 -32.91 -6.86 -7.02
N VAL A 334 -33.06 -7.27 -5.77
CA VAL A 334 -33.58 -8.61 -5.44
C VAL A 334 -35.06 -8.77 -5.83
N MET A 335 -35.87 -7.71 -5.76
CA MET A 335 -37.24 -7.71 -6.31
C MET A 335 -37.25 -7.86 -7.82
N SER A 336 -36.32 -7.21 -8.53
CA SER A 336 -36.20 -7.35 -9.99
C SER A 336 -35.75 -8.75 -10.44
N LEU A 337 -35.03 -9.47 -9.58
CA LEU A 337 -34.64 -10.87 -9.78
C LEU A 337 -35.73 -11.87 -9.35
N GLY A 338 -36.83 -11.40 -8.74
CA GLY A 338 -37.89 -12.25 -8.22
C GLY A 338 -37.55 -13.01 -6.93
N TRP A 339 -36.45 -12.66 -6.25
CA TRP A 339 -36.10 -13.24 -4.95
C TRP A 339 -37.02 -12.75 -3.84
N ILE A 340 -37.55 -11.53 -4.01
CA ILE A 340 -38.67 -11.01 -3.24
C ILE A 340 -39.82 -10.81 -4.24
N ASP A 341 -40.96 -11.45 -4.01
CA ASP A 341 -42.12 -11.32 -4.89
C ASP A 341 -42.72 -9.90 -4.78
N PRO A 342 -42.69 -9.08 -5.86
CA PRO A 342 -43.22 -7.73 -5.83
C PRO A 342 -44.74 -7.66 -5.65
N ARG A 343 -45.46 -8.78 -5.77
CA ARG A 343 -46.90 -8.85 -5.55
C ARG A 343 -47.28 -8.83 -4.07
N LEU A 344 -46.32 -9.03 -3.18
CA LEU A 344 -46.54 -8.92 -1.74
C LEU A 344 -46.82 -7.45 -1.38
N PRO A 345 -48.00 -7.13 -0.81
CA PRO A 345 -48.36 -5.76 -0.51
C PRO A 345 -47.33 -5.10 0.41
N ASN A 346 -46.93 -3.87 0.08
CA ASN A 346 -45.98 -3.05 0.86
C ASN A 346 -44.58 -3.65 1.04
N VAL A 347 -44.21 -4.72 0.34
CA VAL A 347 -42.92 -5.41 0.57
C VAL A 347 -41.72 -4.48 0.41
N LYS A 348 -41.79 -3.52 -0.52
CA LYS A 348 -40.75 -2.51 -0.72
C LYS A 348 -40.56 -1.64 0.50
N SER A 349 -41.65 -1.13 1.08
CA SER A 349 -41.59 -0.21 2.21
C SER A 349 -41.16 -0.93 3.50
N ILE A 350 -41.63 -2.17 3.70
CA ILE A 350 -41.26 -3.01 4.84
C ILE A 350 -39.77 -3.38 4.76
N ALA A 351 -39.29 -3.86 3.61
CA ALA A 351 -37.91 -4.32 3.46
C ALA A 351 -36.86 -3.19 3.59
N VAL A 352 -37.22 -1.94 3.28
CA VAL A 352 -36.30 -0.79 3.38
C VAL A 352 -36.32 -0.15 4.78
N ARG A 353 -37.38 -0.35 5.57
CA ARG A 353 -37.47 0.14 6.97
C ARG A 353 -36.70 -0.72 7.97
N ALA A 354 -36.44 -1.99 7.62
CA ALA A 354 -35.85 -3.00 8.49
C ALA A 354 -34.38 -2.78 8.81
#